data_AF-A0A520TGF1-F1
#
_entry.id   AF-A0A520TGF1-F1
#
_cell.length_a   1.000
_cell.length_b   1.000
_cell.length_c   1.000
_cell.angle_alpha   90.00
_cell.angle_beta   90.00
_cell.angle_gamma   90.00
#
_symmetry.space_group_name_H-M   'P 1'
#
loop_
_entity.id
_entity.type
_entity.pdbx_description
1 polymer ?
#
loop_
_entity_poly.entity_id
_entity_poly.type
_entity_poly.pdbx_seq_one_letter_code
_entity_poly.pdbx_strand_id
1 'polypeptide(L)'
;MKEAFWAPTEYLIALHGESALRTDFSNPLGKVNYHEPFLGGAHLGIARHTETLLGLVPHTEVNVFKGSPGFGCHWGNQREDFPGAIKLGQRVFRQMAEPADYLSTDCQLTGRQIAWGIEILNLVQTSDKKPELVHPITLLRVAYGL
;
A
#
# COMPACT_ATOMS: atom_id res chain seq x y z
N MET A 1 10.31 24.65 -5.34
CA MET A 1 8.94 24.14 -5.57
C MET A 1 8.59 22.95 -4.68
N LYS A 2 9.54 22.08 -4.26
CA LYS A 2 9.31 21.00 -3.27
C LYS A 2 9.04 21.48 -1.83
N GLU A 3 9.45 22.69 -1.45
CA GLU A 3 9.25 23.18 -0.08
C GLU A 3 7.80 23.49 0.29
N ALA A 4 6.91 23.66 -0.70
CA ALA A 4 5.53 24.08 -0.50
C ALA A 4 4.50 22.94 -0.55
N PHE A 5 4.84 21.77 -1.10
CA PHE A 5 3.91 20.66 -1.29
C PHE A 5 4.57 19.34 -0.90
N TRP A 6 4.00 18.71 0.12
CA TRP A 6 4.49 17.48 0.71
C TRP A 6 3.45 16.39 0.56
N ALA A 7 3.88 15.17 0.24
CA ALA A 7 3.02 14.02 0.47
C ALA A 7 2.84 13.81 1.99
N PRO A 8 1.70 13.29 2.47
CA PRO A 8 1.51 13.07 3.90
C PRO A 8 2.60 12.22 4.55
N THR A 9 3.06 11.15 3.88
CA THR A 9 4.10 10.26 4.41
C THR A 9 5.49 10.90 4.38
N GLU A 10 5.77 11.73 3.38
CA GLU A 10 6.99 12.55 3.32
C GLU A 10 7.04 13.53 4.50
N TYR A 11 5.92 14.19 4.80
CA TYR A 11 5.82 15.13 5.92
C TYR A 11 6.02 14.43 7.27
N LEU A 12 5.40 13.26 7.47
CA LEU A 12 5.57 12.49 8.71
C LEU A 12 7.00 12.00 8.91
N ILE A 13 7.71 11.64 7.84
CA ILE A 13 9.13 11.28 7.92
C ILE A 13 10.01 12.48 8.28
N ALA A 14 9.72 13.67 7.77
CA ALA A 14 10.44 14.88 8.19
C ALA A 14 10.21 15.18 9.68
N LEU A 15 8.96 15.10 10.16
CA LEU A 15 8.66 15.24 11.59
C LEU A 15 9.39 14.20 12.45
N HIS A 16 9.56 12.97 11.94
CA HIS A 16 10.35 11.96 12.62
C HIS A 16 11.83 12.35 12.72
N GLY A 17 12.42 12.87 11.63
CA GLY A 17 13.79 13.39 11.62
C GLY A 17 14.01 14.54 12.61
N GLU A 18 12.98 15.34 12.86
CA GLU A 18 12.98 16.43 13.84
C GLU A 18 12.59 16.00 15.27
N SER A 19 12.40 14.69 15.51
CA SER A 19 11.89 14.14 16.79
C SER A 19 10.52 14.69 17.23
N ALA A 20 9.76 15.26 16.29
CA ALA A 20 8.41 15.77 16.50
C ALA A 20 7.33 14.70 16.29
N LEU A 21 7.65 13.62 15.56
CA LEU A 21 6.77 12.46 15.42
C LEU A 21 6.97 11.49 16.60
N ARG A 22 5.91 11.28 17.36
CA ARG A 22 5.83 10.26 18.40
C ARG A 22 5.90 8.85 17.79
N THR A 23 6.81 8.01 18.25
CA THR A 23 6.96 6.61 17.79
C THR A 23 6.61 5.58 18.86
N ASP A 24 5.86 5.98 19.89
CA ASP A 24 5.34 5.12 20.95
C ASP A 24 4.05 4.41 20.50
N PHE A 25 4.19 3.59 19.46
CA PHE A 25 3.10 2.77 18.93
C PHE A 25 2.68 1.71 19.96
N SER A 26 1.37 1.58 20.16
CA SER A 26 0.76 0.66 21.14
C SER A 26 0.36 -0.68 20.53
N ASN A 27 0.07 -0.72 19.22
CA ASN A 27 -0.37 -1.92 18.52
C ASN A 27 0.60 -2.32 17.41
N PRO A 28 1.04 -3.58 17.34
CA PRO A 28 1.80 -4.09 16.20
C PRO A 28 0.88 -4.28 14.98
N LEU A 29 1.42 -4.05 13.77
CA LEU A 29 0.67 -4.24 12.52
C LEU A 29 0.82 -5.64 11.93
N GLY A 30 1.79 -6.43 12.39
CA GLY A 30 2.08 -7.74 11.82
C GLY A 30 2.65 -7.61 10.41
N LYS A 31 2.14 -8.39 9.45
CA LYS A 31 2.65 -8.41 8.09
C LYS A 31 1.79 -7.55 7.16
N VAL A 32 2.43 -6.60 6.47
CA VAL A 32 1.78 -5.65 5.57
C VAL A 32 2.31 -5.85 4.16
N ASN A 33 1.45 -6.23 3.21
CA ASN A 33 1.78 -6.22 1.80
C ASN A 33 1.48 -4.83 1.23
N TYR A 34 2.51 -4.06 0.94
CA TYR A 34 2.42 -2.71 0.43
C TYR A 34 2.73 -2.65 -1.07
N HIS A 35 1.84 -2.04 -1.86
CA HIS A 35 2.07 -1.78 -3.29
C HIS A 35 2.55 -0.34 -3.51
N GLU A 36 3.70 -0.22 -4.17
CA GLU A 36 4.28 1.06 -4.58
C GLU A 36 3.47 1.68 -5.75
N PRO A 37 2.86 2.88 -5.58
CA PRO A 37 2.09 3.51 -6.64
C PRO A 37 2.98 3.98 -7.80
N PHE A 38 2.47 3.91 -9.04
CA PHE A 38 3.28 4.15 -10.24
C PHE A 38 3.72 5.63 -10.39
N LEU A 39 2.78 6.58 -10.31
CA LEU A 39 3.06 8.02 -10.42
C LEU A 39 3.65 8.60 -9.13
N GLY A 40 3.19 8.15 -7.95
CA GLY A 40 3.64 8.65 -6.64
C GLY A 40 4.93 8.00 -6.12
N GLY A 41 5.16 6.72 -6.42
CA GLY A 41 6.33 5.99 -5.95
C GLY A 41 7.59 6.38 -6.71
N ALA A 42 7.54 6.29 -8.05
CA ALA A 42 8.71 6.53 -8.90
C ALA A 42 9.16 8.01 -8.95
N HIS A 43 8.26 8.98 -8.82
CA HIS A 43 8.61 10.41 -8.98
C HIS A 43 8.69 11.20 -7.67
N LEU A 44 8.00 10.78 -6.60
CA LEU A 44 7.95 11.53 -5.34
C LEU A 44 8.63 10.78 -4.17
N GLY A 45 9.12 9.55 -4.37
CA GLY A 45 9.78 8.78 -3.31
C GLY A 45 8.83 8.31 -2.20
N ILE A 46 7.52 8.43 -2.41
CA ILE A 46 6.47 8.15 -1.41
C ILE A 46 6.60 6.73 -0.87
N ALA A 47 6.89 5.74 -1.72
CA ALA A 47 7.02 4.34 -1.28
C ALA A 47 8.12 4.13 -0.24
N ARG A 48 9.27 4.80 -0.40
CA ARG A 48 10.37 4.72 0.57
C ARG A 48 9.97 5.37 1.91
N HIS A 49 9.28 6.50 1.86
CA HIS A 49 8.77 7.17 3.06
C HIS A 49 7.73 6.29 3.77
N THR A 50 6.80 5.71 3.03
CA THR A 50 5.77 4.82 3.56
C THR A 50 6.37 3.56 4.18
N GLU A 51 7.29 2.88 3.48
CA GLU A 51 8.01 1.72 4.00
C GLU A 51 8.76 2.04 5.30
N THR A 52 9.52 3.14 5.30
CA THR A 52 10.25 3.59 6.50
C THR A 52 9.30 3.86 7.66
N LEU A 53 8.21 4.57 7.40
CA LEU A 53 7.25 5.00 8.42
C LEU A 53 6.50 3.82 9.05
N LEU A 54 6.05 2.86 8.24
CA LEU A 54 5.43 1.63 8.74
C LEU A 54 6.45 0.73 9.44
N GLY A 55 7.71 0.71 8.99
CA GLY A 55 8.81 0.00 9.62
C GLY A 55 9.22 0.54 10.99
N LEU A 56 8.82 1.77 11.36
CA LEU A 56 9.01 2.29 12.73
C LEU A 56 8.10 1.60 13.75
N VAL A 57 7.02 0.95 13.30
CA VAL A 57 6.09 0.25 14.19
C VAL A 57 6.71 -1.09 14.64
N PRO A 58 6.83 -1.36 15.95
CA PRO A 58 7.38 -2.63 16.44
C PRO A 58 6.62 -3.85 15.89
N HIS A 59 7.34 -4.95 15.66
CA HIS A 59 6.79 -6.20 15.16
C HIS A 59 5.99 -6.08 13.85
N THR A 60 6.43 -5.18 12.96
CA THR A 60 5.82 -4.97 11.64
C THR A 60 6.78 -5.39 10.53
N GLU A 61 6.32 -6.26 9.64
CA GLU A 61 7.04 -6.67 8.43
C GLU A 61 6.35 -6.05 7.21
N VAL A 62 7.04 -5.15 6.51
CA VAL A 62 6.50 -4.48 5.31
C VAL A 62 7.09 -5.11 4.06
N ASN A 63 6.24 -5.75 3.26
CA ASN A 63 6.60 -6.32 1.98
C ASN A 63 6.25 -5.35 0.86
N VAL A 64 7.26 -4.75 0.23
CA VAL A 64 7.06 -3.78 -0.84
C VAL A 64 7.04 -4.46 -2.20
N PHE A 65 5.90 -4.37 -2.89
CA PHE A 65 5.71 -4.90 -4.22
C PHE A 65 5.65 -3.80 -5.27
N LYS A 66 6.44 -3.98 -6.33
CA LYS A 66 6.52 -3.06 -7.47
C LYS A 66 5.92 -3.70 -8.72
N GLY A 67 5.23 -2.91 -9.52
CA GLY A 67 4.70 -3.35 -10.80
C GLY A 67 3.42 -2.63 -11.17
N SER A 68 3.04 -2.74 -12.45
CA SER A 68 1.77 -2.19 -12.92
C SER A 68 0.63 -3.13 -12.53
N PRO A 69 -0.38 -2.66 -11.77
CA PRO A 69 -1.59 -3.41 -11.47
C PRO A 69 -2.58 -3.41 -12.66
N GLY A 70 -2.19 -2.87 -13.81
CA GLY A 70 -3.08 -2.67 -14.97
C GLY A 70 -4.01 -1.46 -14.86
N PHE A 71 -3.94 -0.69 -13.77
CA PHE A 71 -4.69 0.55 -13.58
C PHE A 71 -3.97 1.75 -14.20
N GLY A 72 -3.84 1.77 -15.53
CA GLY A 72 -3.29 2.90 -16.28
C GLY A 72 -4.39 3.87 -16.70
N CYS A 73 -4.60 4.97 -15.97
CA CYS A 73 -5.59 6.00 -16.32
C CYS A 73 -7.03 5.43 -16.49
N HIS A 74 -7.74 5.84 -17.54
CA HIS A 74 -9.11 5.39 -17.85
C HIS A 74 -9.20 3.91 -18.23
N TRP A 75 -8.09 3.30 -18.66
CA TRP A 75 -8.04 1.95 -19.21
C TRP A 75 -8.44 0.87 -18.19
N GLY A 76 -8.09 1.06 -16.92
CA GLY A 76 -8.51 0.16 -15.83
C GLY A 76 -9.99 0.27 -15.44
N ASN A 77 -10.68 1.33 -15.88
CA ASN A 77 -12.08 1.59 -15.55
C ASN A 77 -13.04 1.35 -16.73
N GLN A 78 -12.52 1.26 -17.96
CA GLN A 78 -13.32 0.94 -19.14
C GLN A 78 -13.68 -0.54 -19.14
N ARG A 79 -14.95 -0.87 -19.41
CA ARG A 79 -15.45 -2.25 -19.35
C ARG A 79 -14.77 -3.13 -20.39
N GLU A 80 -14.46 -2.54 -21.52
CA GLU A 80 -13.87 -3.18 -22.69
C GLU A 80 -12.43 -3.62 -22.42
N ASP A 81 -11.68 -2.78 -21.69
CA ASP A 81 -10.27 -2.97 -21.40
C ASP A 81 -10.01 -3.68 -20.06
N PHE A 82 -11.03 -3.77 -19.20
CA PHE A 82 -10.93 -4.39 -17.87
C PHE A 82 -10.33 -5.81 -17.89
N PRO A 83 -10.71 -6.73 -18.80
CA PRO A 83 -10.07 -8.05 -18.87
C PRO A 83 -8.56 -7.97 -19.20
N GLY A 84 -8.17 -7.04 -20.08
CA GLY A 84 -6.78 -6.77 -20.43
C GLY A 84 -5.99 -6.20 -19.25
N ALA A 85 -6.60 -5.25 -18.53
CA ALA A 85 -6.03 -4.66 -17.32
C ALA A 85 -5.80 -5.72 -16.23
N ILE A 86 -6.77 -6.61 -16.01
CA ILE A 86 -6.63 -7.72 -15.05
C ILE A 86 -5.51 -8.66 -15.48
N LYS A 87 -5.42 -9.01 -16.77
CA LYS A 87 -4.35 -9.87 -17.31
C LYS A 87 -2.97 -9.25 -17.08
N LEU A 88 -2.83 -7.94 -17.27
CA LEU A 88 -1.58 -7.22 -17.06
C LEU A 88 -1.16 -7.20 -15.58
N GLY A 89 -2.12 -6.99 -14.67
CA GLY A 89 -1.88 -6.93 -13.22
C GLY A 89 -1.65 -8.27 -12.53
N GLN A 90 -1.84 -9.40 -13.20
CA GLN A 90 -1.80 -10.74 -12.60
C GLN A 90 -0.56 -11.01 -11.73
N ARG A 91 0.62 -10.57 -12.17
CA ARG A 91 1.86 -10.75 -11.41
C ARG A 91 1.78 -10.03 -10.06
N VAL A 92 1.32 -8.79 -10.06
CA VAL A 92 1.17 -7.98 -8.84
C VAL A 92 0.10 -8.59 -7.95
N PHE A 93 -1.04 -9.02 -8.50
CA PHE A 93 -2.12 -9.62 -7.70
C PHE A 93 -1.66 -10.88 -6.98
N ARG A 94 -0.89 -11.76 -7.64
CA ARG A 94 -0.32 -12.95 -7.00
C ARG A 94 0.64 -12.61 -5.87
N GLN A 95 1.51 -11.63 -6.07
CA GLN A 95 2.44 -11.18 -5.04
C GLN A 95 1.73 -10.53 -3.86
N MET A 96 0.73 -9.69 -4.13
CA MET A 96 -0.06 -9.03 -3.09
C MET A 96 -0.98 -10.02 -2.36
N ALA A 97 -1.32 -11.16 -2.97
CA ALA A 97 -2.10 -12.22 -2.34
C ALA A 97 -1.29 -13.11 -1.38
N GLU A 98 0.04 -12.93 -1.28
CA GLU A 98 0.86 -13.61 -0.28
C GLU A 98 0.29 -13.37 1.14
N PRO A 99 0.41 -14.36 2.06
CA PRO A 99 -0.08 -14.24 3.43
C PRO A 99 0.36 -12.94 4.12
N ALA A 100 -0.61 -12.14 4.56
CA ALA A 100 -0.42 -10.87 5.28
C ALA A 100 -1.66 -10.53 6.11
N ASP A 101 -1.51 -9.63 7.07
CA ASP A 101 -2.61 -9.06 7.87
C ASP A 101 -3.32 -7.92 7.12
N TYR A 102 -2.54 -7.13 6.36
CA TYR A 102 -3.02 -5.96 5.63
C TYR A 102 -2.52 -5.90 4.18
N LEU A 103 -3.39 -5.41 3.30
CA LEU A 103 -3.03 -4.90 1.98
C LEU A 103 -2.99 -3.38 2.04
N SER A 104 -1.92 -2.76 1.54
CA SER A 104 -1.78 -1.31 1.62
C SER A 104 -1.24 -0.69 0.34
N THR A 105 -1.68 0.55 0.06
CA THR A 105 -1.14 1.39 -1.00
C THR A 105 -1.57 2.84 -0.79
N ASP A 106 -0.67 3.78 -1.14
CA ASP A 106 -0.98 5.21 -1.15
C ASP A 106 -1.95 5.61 -2.29
N CYS A 107 -2.15 4.75 -3.30
CA CYS A 107 -3.14 4.96 -4.36
C CYS A 107 -4.36 4.07 -4.15
N GLN A 108 -5.42 4.62 -3.56
CA GLN A 108 -6.64 3.86 -3.24
C GLN A 108 -7.33 3.25 -4.48
N LEU A 109 -7.22 3.89 -5.65
CA LEU A 109 -7.72 3.33 -6.90
C LEU A 109 -6.98 2.04 -7.29
N THR A 110 -5.65 2.07 -7.18
CA THR A 110 -4.81 0.89 -7.37
C THR A 110 -5.12 -0.19 -6.35
N GLY A 111 -5.32 0.19 -5.09
CA GLY A 111 -5.64 -0.76 -4.01
C GLY A 111 -6.91 -1.53 -4.31
N ARG A 112 -7.95 -0.84 -4.79
CA ARG A 112 -9.20 -1.46 -5.23
C ARG A 112 -9.02 -2.38 -6.42
N GLN A 113 -8.24 -1.98 -7.43
CA GLN A 113 -7.92 -2.83 -8.58
C GLN A 113 -7.21 -4.12 -8.15
N ILE A 114 -6.27 -4.01 -7.20
CA ILE A 114 -5.55 -5.18 -6.65
C ILE A 114 -6.52 -6.10 -5.91
N ALA A 115 -7.37 -5.55 -5.04
CA ALA A 115 -8.37 -6.33 -4.31
C ALA A 115 -9.32 -7.05 -5.27
N TRP A 116 -9.81 -6.37 -6.31
CA TRP A 116 -10.63 -7.00 -7.35
C TRP A 116 -9.86 -8.06 -8.13
N GLY A 117 -8.62 -7.80 -8.51
CA GLY A 117 -7.78 -8.75 -9.23
C GLY A 117 -7.54 -10.04 -8.45
N ILE A 118 -7.35 -9.94 -7.14
CA ILE A 118 -7.19 -11.10 -6.25
C ILE A 118 -8.50 -11.89 -6.18
N GLU A 119 -9.63 -11.21 -6.03
CA GLU A 119 -10.96 -11.84 -5.96
C GLU A 119 -11.35 -12.53 -7.26
N ILE A 120 -11.21 -11.84 -8.40
CA ILE A 120 -11.53 -12.38 -9.74
C ILE A 120 -10.68 -13.62 -10.07
N LEU A 121 -9.42 -13.62 -9.66
CA LEU A 121 -8.49 -14.72 -9.92
C LEU A 121 -8.56 -15.83 -8.86
N ASN A 122 -9.44 -15.70 -7.86
CA ASN A 122 -9.57 -16.62 -6.72
C ASN A 122 -8.21 -16.93 -6.06
N LEU A 123 -7.37 -15.90 -5.89
CA LEU A 123 -6.07 -16.07 -5.26
C LEU A 123 -6.26 -16.24 -3.75
N VAL A 124 -5.75 -17.35 -3.21
CA VAL A 124 -5.90 -17.70 -1.80
C VAL A 124 -5.12 -16.70 -0.94
N GLN A 125 -5.83 -15.98 -0.07
CA GLN A 125 -5.25 -15.13 0.96
C GLN A 125 -5.44 -15.82 2.31
N THR A 126 -4.55 -16.76 2.64
CA THR A 126 -4.59 -17.65 3.84
C THR A 126 -5.93 -18.34 4.11
N SER A 127 -5.92 -19.40 4.93
CA SER A 127 -7.10 -20.25 5.16
C SER A 127 -8.16 -19.61 6.05
N ASP A 128 -7.82 -18.56 6.81
CA ASP A 128 -8.64 -18.18 7.98
C ASP A 128 -9.13 -16.72 7.96
N LYS A 129 -8.51 -15.79 7.21
CA LYS A 129 -8.89 -14.37 7.19
C LYS A 129 -8.42 -13.62 5.94
N LYS A 130 -9.35 -12.96 5.23
CA LYS A 130 -9.05 -12.04 4.11
C LYS A 130 -8.32 -10.80 4.66
N PRO A 131 -7.11 -10.45 4.18
CA PRO A 131 -6.42 -9.22 4.58
C PRO A 131 -7.24 -7.98 4.23
N GLU A 132 -7.21 -7.01 5.12
CA GLU A 132 -7.95 -5.76 4.96
C GLU A 132 -7.20 -4.80 4.04
N LEU A 133 -7.89 -4.19 3.06
CA LEU A 133 -7.32 -3.14 2.22
C LEU A 133 -7.38 -1.80 2.96
N VAL A 134 -6.22 -1.30 3.40
CA VAL A 134 -6.11 -0.14 4.29
C VAL A 134 -5.05 0.84 3.79
N HIS A 135 -5.35 2.14 3.81
CA HIS A 135 -4.37 3.18 3.48
C HIS A 135 -3.24 3.23 4.54
N PRO A 136 -1.97 3.50 4.17
CA PRO A 136 -0.85 3.52 5.13
C PRO A 136 -1.06 4.44 6.34
N ILE A 137 -1.65 5.62 6.12
CA ILE A 137 -2.00 6.55 7.23
C ILE A 137 -2.99 5.92 8.21
N THR A 138 -3.94 5.12 7.72
CA THR A 138 -4.89 4.41 8.57
C THR A 138 -4.19 3.30 9.34
N LEU A 139 -3.18 2.63 8.76
CA LEU A 139 -2.34 1.68 9.50
C LEU A 139 -1.58 2.37 10.64
N LEU A 140 -1.05 3.57 10.42
CA LEU A 140 -0.42 4.34 11.50
C LEU A 140 -1.41 4.67 12.62
N ARG A 141 -2.64 5.04 12.28
CA ARG A 141 -3.71 5.25 13.26
C ARG A 141 -3.94 3.98 14.10
N VAL A 142 -4.04 2.82 13.45
CA VAL A 142 -4.18 1.52 14.11
C VAL A 142 -3.00 1.26 15.05
N ALA A 143 -1.77 1.54 14.61
CA ALA A 143 -0.55 1.39 15.40
C ALA A 143 -0.54 2.31 16.65
N TYR A 144 -1.10 3.51 16.55
CA TYR A 144 -1.31 4.41 17.70
C TYR A 144 -2.46 3.99 18.63
N GLY A 145 -3.26 2.99 18.26
CA GLY A 145 -4.43 2.56 19.04
C GLY A 145 -5.63 3.50 18.95
N LEU A 146 -5.77 4.20 17.83
CA LEU A 146 -6.84 5.18 17.57
C LEU A 146 -7.93 4.66 16.64
#